data_AF-A0A4S9X960-F1
#
_entry.id   AF-A0A4S9X960-F1
#
_cell.length_a   1.000
_cell.length_b   1.000
_cell.length_c   1.000
_cell.angle_alpha   90.00
_cell.angle_beta   90.00
_cell.angle_gamma   90.00
#
_symmetry.space_group_name_H-M   'P 1'
#
loop_
_entity.id
_entity.type
_entity.pdbx_description
1 polymer ?
#
loop_
_entity_poly.entity_id
_entity_poly.type
_entity_poly.pdbx_seq_one_letter_code
_entity_poly.pdbx_strand_id
1 'polypeptide(L)'
;MRATSRRLEDVARGGARSWRTHTTRTCNLHSRPSSIRPYTSTSRTRPKTALFFPGQGVQRVGMIDPWLESFPNTVKPLLEEIDHTLNISPSLTHLISQGTNAELTATQNAQPAIMATSILILRVLEKEFGFDTKNTVDVTLGHSLGEFAALVAAGNLQFASALKMHTSLSAAEPVLWHQSIQYLHQEEKVKRWIGIGPGKVGRNLVGKEVGMKGVDVKGGGVLALTDPKDLDEFLRALEITGNAGEEEGDV
;
A
#
# COMPACT_ATOMS: atom_id res chain seq x y z
N MET A 1 6.65 55.41 -18.66
CA MET A 1 5.45 55.95 -19.36
C MET A 1 4.67 54.77 -19.88
N ARG A 2 3.60 54.37 -19.18
CA ARG A 2 2.17 54.60 -19.49
C ARG A 2 1.59 53.60 -20.49
N ALA A 3 0.59 52.90 -19.98
CA ALA A 3 -0.32 51.96 -20.62
C ALA A 3 -1.15 52.56 -21.76
N THR A 4 -1.71 51.68 -22.59
CA THR A 4 -3.02 51.77 -23.25
C THR A 4 -3.33 50.40 -23.89
N SER A 5 -4.54 49.92 -24.16
CA SER A 5 -5.94 50.09 -23.75
C SER A 5 -6.79 49.43 -24.86
N ARG A 6 -8.00 48.94 -24.54
CA ARG A 6 -9.17 48.65 -25.43
C ARG A 6 -9.28 47.25 -26.04
N ARG A 7 -10.46 46.66 -26.24
CA ARG A 7 -11.86 46.87 -25.78
C ARG A 7 -12.69 45.67 -26.29
N LEU A 8 -13.78 45.36 -25.57
CA LEU A 8 -14.91 44.47 -25.88
C LEU A 8 -15.65 44.81 -27.20
N GLU A 9 -16.27 43.81 -27.86
CA GLU A 9 -17.74 43.62 -28.05
C GLU A 9 -18.13 42.73 -29.26
N ASP A 10 -19.05 41.78 -28.99
CA ASP A 10 -20.22 41.25 -29.71
C ASP A 10 -20.23 40.85 -31.20
N VAL A 11 -20.96 39.75 -31.50
CA VAL A 11 -22.19 39.74 -32.34
C VAL A 11 -22.82 38.32 -32.42
N ALA A 12 -24.13 38.27 -32.19
CA ALA A 12 -25.04 37.12 -32.34
C ALA A 12 -25.69 37.04 -33.74
N ARG A 13 -26.20 35.86 -34.13
CA ARG A 13 -27.28 35.57 -35.13
C ARG A 13 -27.59 34.05 -35.06
N GLY A 14 -28.79 33.58 -34.70
CA GLY A 14 -30.02 33.49 -35.50
C GLY A 14 -30.20 32.03 -36.00
N GLY A 15 -31.35 31.35 -36.05
CA GLY A 15 -32.75 31.65 -35.79
C GLY A 15 -33.58 30.34 -35.89
N ALA A 16 -34.83 30.41 -35.47
CA ALA A 16 -35.79 29.31 -35.33
C ALA A 16 -36.50 28.88 -36.64
N ARG A 17 -37.13 27.69 -36.64
CA ARG A 17 -38.49 27.45 -37.18
C ARG A 17 -39.04 26.05 -36.86
N SER A 18 -40.31 26.03 -36.41
CA SER A 18 -41.16 24.90 -36.04
C SER A 18 -41.79 24.17 -37.24
N TRP A 19 -42.35 22.96 -37.06
CA TRP A 19 -43.71 22.57 -37.50
C TRP A 19 -44.24 21.36 -36.68
N ARG A 20 -45.57 21.23 -36.61
CA ARG A 20 -46.38 20.35 -35.75
C ARG A 20 -46.83 19.03 -36.42
N THR A 21 -47.10 18.05 -35.55
CA THR A 21 -48.14 16.97 -35.54
C THR A 21 -48.20 15.93 -36.67
N HIS A 22 -48.32 14.65 -36.30
CA HIS A 22 -49.37 13.70 -36.74
C HIS A 22 -49.45 12.48 -35.79
N THR A 23 -50.65 11.92 -35.67
CA THR A 23 -51.07 10.85 -34.75
C THR A 23 -51.18 9.49 -35.46
N THR A 24 -51.10 8.39 -34.67
CA THR A 24 -51.55 6.99 -34.91
C THR A 24 -50.81 6.12 -35.93
N ARG A 25 -50.20 5.01 -35.49
CA ARG A 25 -50.81 3.65 -35.46
C ARG A 25 -49.82 2.60 -34.93
N THR A 26 -50.41 1.59 -34.29
CA THR A 26 -49.83 0.37 -33.69
C THR A 26 -49.19 -0.60 -34.69
N CYS A 27 -48.06 -1.21 -34.31
CA CYS A 27 -47.57 -2.48 -34.85
C CYS A 27 -47.01 -3.34 -33.70
N ASN A 28 -47.72 -4.41 -33.34
CA ASN A 28 -47.19 -5.49 -32.50
C ASN A 28 -46.28 -6.38 -33.36
N LEU A 29 -44.99 -6.48 -33.02
CA LEU A 29 -44.18 -7.64 -33.39
C LEU A 29 -43.58 -8.25 -32.13
N HIS A 30 -43.97 -9.50 -31.90
CA HIS A 30 -43.39 -10.38 -30.90
C HIS A 30 -42.01 -10.81 -31.37
N SER A 31 -40.97 -10.46 -30.62
CA SER A 31 -39.69 -11.14 -30.66
C SER A 31 -39.17 -11.20 -29.23
N ARG A 32 -39.28 -12.39 -28.63
CA ARG A 32 -38.68 -12.73 -27.34
C ARG A 32 -37.17 -12.49 -27.44
N PRO A 33 -36.55 -11.63 -26.60
CA PRO A 33 -35.11 -11.67 -26.47
C PRO A 33 -34.75 -12.95 -25.73
N SER A 34 -33.92 -13.78 -26.37
CA SER A 34 -33.18 -14.85 -25.72
C SER A 34 -32.49 -14.27 -24.49
N SER A 35 -32.75 -14.88 -23.34
CA SER A 35 -32.02 -14.60 -22.11
C SER A 35 -30.55 -14.97 -22.32
N ILE A 36 -29.77 -13.99 -22.77
CA ILE A 36 -28.32 -14.01 -22.56
C ILE A 36 -28.17 -13.84 -21.06
N ARG A 37 -28.01 -14.97 -20.36
CA ARG A 37 -27.51 -14.93 -18.98
C ARG A 37 -26.14 -14.26 -19.06
N PRO A 38 -25.92 -13.10 -18.42
CA PRO A 38 -24.56 -12.60 -18.31
C PRO A 38 -23.77 -13.70 -17.61
N TYR A 39 -22.64 -14.08 -18.20
CA TYR A 39 -21.64 -14.89 -17.53
C TYR A 39 -21.28 -14.10 -16.27
N THR A 40 -21.83 -14.49 -15.13
CA THR A 40 -21.40 -13.97 -13.84
C THR A 40 -19.97 -14.41 -13.70
N SER A 41 -19.04 -13.51 -14.05
CA SER A 41 -17.67 -13.57 -13.59
C SER A 41 -17.76 -13.80 -12.09
N THR A 42 -17.52 -15.03 -11.65
CA THR A 42 -17.29 -15.34 -10.25
C THR A 42 -16.02 -14.61 -9.87
N SER A 43 -16.19 -13.34 -9.48
CA SER A 43 -15.17 -12.55 -8.81
C SER A 43 -14.75 -13.39 -7.62
N ARG A 44 -13.58 -14.03 -7.69
CA ARG A 44 -12.91 -14.60 -6.53
C ARG A 44 -12.71 -13.45 -5.56
N THR A 45 -13.61 -13.27 -4.60
CA THR A 45 -13.54 -12.14 -3.68
C THR A 45 -12.49 -12.46 -2.63
N ARG A 46 -11.23 -12.16 -2.96
CA ARG A 46 -10.17 -12.17 -1.94
C ARG A 46 -10.56 -11.21 -0.80
N PRO A 47 -10.14 -11.47 0.44
CA PRO A 47 -10.42 -10.56 1.55
C PRO A 47 -9.83 -9.17 1.28
N LYS A 48 -10.54 -8.14 1.76
CA LYS A 48 -9.99 -6.79 1.75
C LYS A 48 -8.77 -6.72 2.66
N THR A 49 -7.66 -6.25 2.10
CA THR A 49 -6.32 -6.41 2.63
C THR A 49 -5.67 -5.06 2.88
N ALA A 50 -5.20 -4.84 4.11
CA ALA A 50 -4.38 -3.71 4.48
C ALA A 50 -2.91 -4.10 4.58
N LEU A 51 -2.03 -3.31 3.95
CA LEU A 51 -0.59 -3.40 4.08
C LEU A 51 -0.10 -2.33 5.07
N PHE A 52 0.69 -2.75 6.06
CA PHE A 52 1.12 -1.93 7.18
C PHE A 52 2.64 -1.85 7.26
N PHE A 53 3.15 -0.65 7.50
CA PHE A 53 4.56 -0.37 7.71
C PHE A 53 4.84 0.19 9.13
N PRO A 54 5.84 -0.34 9.85
CA PRO A 54 6.17 0.09 11.20
C PRO A 54 6.84 1.47 11.22
N GLY A 55 6.74 2.13 12.38
CA GLY A 55 7.47 3.36 12.68
C GLY A 55 8.71 3.13 13.55
N GLN A 56 9.25 4.20 14.12
CA GLN A 56 10.44 4.18 14.99
C GLN A 56 10.30 3.24 16.20
N GLY A 57 11.41 2.65 16.62
CA GLY A 57 11.50 1.75 17.78
C GLY A 57 11.66 0.26 17.41
N VAL A 58 11.65 -0.07 16.12
CA VAL A 58 11.84 -1.45 15.63
C VAL A 58 13.23 -1.69 15.04
N GLN A 59 14.01 -0.63 14.80
CA GLN A 59 15.32 -0.73 14.17
C GLN A 59 16.29 -1.58 15.00
N ARG A 60 17.05 -2.45 14.33
CA ARG A 60 18.13 -3.23 14.95
C ARG A 60 19.33 -3.31 14.02
N VAL A 61 20.52 -3.29 14.60
CA VAL A 61 21.77 -3.49 13.85
C VAL A 61 21.75 -4.88 13.21
N GLY A 62 22.17 -4.97 11.95
CA GLY A 62 22.17 -6.17 11.12
C GLY A 62 20.82 -6.56 10.55
N MET A 63 19.76 -5.73 10.67
CA MET A 63 18.41 -6.11 10.22
C MET A 63 18.26 -6.33 8.71
N ILE A 64 19.23 -5.89 7.90
CA ILE A 64 19.26 -6.12 6.44
C ILE A 64 20.12 -7.31 6.04
N ASP A 65 21.01 -7.79 6.91
CA ASP A 65 22.03 -8.78 6.57
C ASP A 65 21.39 -10.11 6.14
N PRO A 66 20.39 -10.67 6.86
CA PRO A 66 19.73 -11.90 6.42
C PRO A 66 19.08 -11.78 5.04
N TRP A 67 18.53 -10.60 4.71
CA TRP A 67 17.93 -10.33 3.40
C TRP A 67 18.99 -10.27 2.30
N LEU A 68 20.10 -9.61 2.58
CA LEU A 68 21.24 -9.52 1.68
C LEU A 68 21.87 -10.90 1.40
N GLU A 69 21.98 -11.73 2.43
CA GLU A 69 22.48 -13.11 2.32
C GLU A 69 21.55 -14.00 1.50
N SER A 70 20.23 -13.89 1.74
CA SER A 70 19.22 -14.74 1.09
C SER A 70 18.94 -14.33 -0.35
N PHE A 71 18.92 -13.02 -0.65
CA PHE A 71 18.51 -12.47 -1.96
C PHE A 71 19.51 -11.43 -2.48
N PRO A 72 20.80 -11.77 -2.65
CA PRO A 72 21.85 -10.80 -2.97
C PRO A 72 21.61 -10.05 -4.29
N ASN A 73 21.03 -10.71 -5.29
CA ASN A 73 20.79 -10.11 -6.61
C ASN A 73 19.71 -9.02 -6.58
N THR A 74 18.74 -9.13 -5.68
CA THR A 74 17.67 -8.13 -5.51
C THR A 74 18.05 -7.08 -4.48
N VAL A 75 18.72 -7.49 -3.40
CA VAL A 75 18.99 -6.60 -2.26
C VAL A 75 20.20 -5.69 -2.51
N LYS A 76 21.30 -6.18 -3.10
CA LYS A 76 22.49 -5.33 -3.35
C LYS A 76 22.18 -4.05 -4.14
N PRO A 77 21.48 -4.11 -5.29
CA PRO A 77 21.18 -2.90 -6.05
C PRO A 77 20.29 -1.91 -5.28
N LEU A 78 19.41 -2.40 -4.41
CA LEU A 78 18.56 -1.55 -3.57
C LEU A 78 19.39 -0.82 -2.51
N LEU A 79 20.34 -1.51 -1.87
CA LEU A 79 21.25 -0.89 -0.90
C LEU A 79 22.14 0.16 -1.56
N GLU A 80 22.65 -0.13 -2.75
CA GLU A 80 23.40 0.84 -3.56
C GLU A 80 22.55 2.07 -3.93
N GLU A 81 21.29 1.86 -4.35
CA GLU A 81 20.34 2.95 -4.63
C GLU A 81 20.09 3.82 -3.38
N ILE A 82 19.90 3.19 -2.22
CA ILE A 82 19.67 3.86 -0.94
C ILE A 82 20.87 4.76 -0.58
N ASP A 83 22.08 4.19 -0.58
CA ASP A 83 23.29 4.92 -0.20
C ASP A 83 23.60 6.04 -1.19
N HIS A 84 23.43 5.79 -2.50
CA HIS A 84 23.60 6.82 -3.52
C HIS A 84 22.56 7.95 -3.38
N THR A 85 21.32 7.62 -3.05
CA THR A 85 20.23 8.60 -2.91
C THR A 85 20.44 9.53 -1.72
N LEU A 86 20.85 8.98 -0.58
CA LEU A 86 21.04 9.74 0.65
C LEU A 86 22.39 10.46 0.68
N ASN A 87 23.43 9.84 0.12
CA ASN A 87 24.78 10.37 0.02
C ASN A 87 25.29 10.95 1.36
N ILE A 88 25.13 10.17 2.43
CA ILE A 88 25.57 10.50 3.80
C ILE A 88 26.82 9.72 4.19
N SER A 89 27.57 10.23 5.18
CA SER A 89 28.76 9.57 5.72
C SER A 89 28.67 9.48 7.24
N PRO A 90 28.75 8.28 7.85
CA PRO A 90 28.79 6.96 7.19
C PRO A 90 27.52 6.66 6.38
N SER A 91 27.59 5.72 5.43
CA SER A 91 26.45 5.35 4.59
C SER A 91 25.32 4.73 5.43
N LEU A 92 24.07 4.80 4.94
CA LEU A 92 22.95 4.26 5.69
C LEU A 92 23.07 2.74 5.80
N THR A 93 23.49 2.06 4.74
CA THR A 93 23.75 0.61 4.78
C THR A 93 24.78 0.25 5.85
N HIS A 94 25.88 1.02 5.95
CA HIS A 94 26.88 0.79 6.99
C HIS A 94 26.29 0.97 8.39
N LEU A 95 25.51 2.03 8.62
CA LEU A 95 24.83 2.27 9.89
C LEU A 95 23.88 1.14 10.27
N ILE A 96 23.15 0.58 9.30
CA ILE A 96 22.23 -0.53 9.56
C ILE A 96 22.98 -1.82 9.86
N SER A 97 24.01 -2.18 9.09
CA SER A 97 24.70 -3.48 9.25
C SER A 97 25.72 -3.47 10.38
N GLN A 98 26.48 -2.39 10.55
CA GLN A 98 27.69 -2.36 11.38
C GLN A 98 27.75 -1.20 12.38
N GLY A 99 26.82 -0.26 12.30
CA GLY A 99 26.73 0.85 13.25
C GLY A 99 26.42 0.38 14.67
N THR A 100 26.62 1.28 15.64
CA THR A 100 26.20 1.02 17.01
C THR A 100 24.68 1.17 17.16
N ASN A 101 24.09 0.50 18.17
CA ASN A 101 22.67 0.70 18.49
C ASN A 101 22.33 2.16 18.80
N ALA A 102 23.28 2.92 19.39
CA ALA A 102 23.09 4.33 19.68
C ALA A 102 23.00 5.18 18.40
N GLU A 103 23.92 4.95 17.46
CA GLU A 103 23.91 5.64 16.15
C GLU A 103 22.67 5.28 15.34
N LEU A 104 22.31 4.00 15.28
CA LEU A 104 21.13 3.56 14.54
C LEU A 104 19.83 4.05 15.19
N THR A 105 19.78 4.22 16.51
CA THR A 105 18.60 4.73 17.23
C THR A 105 18.45 6.24 17.14
N ALA A 106 19.51 6.97 16.77
CA ALA A 106 19.40 8.39 16.48
C ALA A 106 18.32 8.61 15.42
N THR A 107 17.38 9.51 15.70
CA THR A 107 16.16 9.73 14.90
C THR A 107 16.49 9.90 13.41
N GLN A 108 17.51 10.70 13.07
CA GLN A 108 17.93 10.95 11.69
C GLN A 108 18.41 9.69 10.93
N ASN A 109 18.80 8.63 11.64
CA ASN A 109 19.29 7.37 11.08
C ASN A 109 18.23 6.27 11.16
N ALA A 110 17.58 6.13 12.33
CA ALA A 110 16.55 5.13 12.59
C ALA A 110 15.43 5.23 11.55
N GLN A 111 15.04 6.45 11.25
CA GLN A 111 13.89 6.68 10.42
C GLN A 111 14.15 6.31 8.95
N PRO A 112 15.17 6.84 8.23
CA PRO A 112 15.43 6.35 6.88
C PRO A 112 15.79 4.86 6.86
N ALA A 113 16.42 4.31 7.91
CA ALA A 113 16.70 2.87 8.00
C ALA A 113 15.45 1.98 8.01
N ILE A 114 14.44 2.32 8.82
CA ILE A 114 13.20 1.54 8.92
C ILE A 114 12.41 1.62 7.62
N MET A 115 12.30 2.82 7.04
CA MET A 115 11.60 3.04 5.77
C MET A 115 12.28 2.24 4.65
N ALA A 116 13.61 2.37 4.51
CA ALA A 116 14.38 1.69 3.47
C ALA A 116 14.27 0.16 3.59
N THR A 117 14.42 -0.36 4.81
CA THR A 117 14.31 -1.81 5.06
C THR A 117 12.90 -2.33 4.77
N SER A 118 11.86 -1.56 5.09
CA SER A 118 10.48 -1.95 4.81
C SER A 118 10.19 -2.05 3.32
N ILE A 119 10.66 -1.08 2.53
CA ILE A 119 10.52 -1.14 1.06
C ILE A 119 11.41 -2.23 0.47
N LEU A 120 12.62 -2.44 0.98
CA LEU A 120 13.50 -3.54 0.56
C LEU A 120 12.79 -4.90 0.68
N ILE A 121 12.16 -5.18 1.83
CA ILE A 121 11.41 -6.43 2.03
C ILE A 121 10.25 -6.55 1.05
N LEU A 122 9.49 -5.46 0.83
CA LEU A 122 8.42 -5.44 -0.16
C LEU A 122 8.95 -5.73 -1.58
N ARG A 123 10.08 -5.13 -1.98
CA ARG A 123 10.69 -5.38 -3.29
C ARG A 123 11.18 -6.80 -3.46
N VAL A 124 11.66 -7.44 -2.38
CA VAL A 124 12.00 -8.87 -2.39
C VAL A 124 10.75 -9.70 -2.66
N LEU A 125 9.64 -9.44 -1.96
CA LEU A 125 8.36 -10.13 -2.22
C LEU A 125 7.88 -9.95 -3.66
N GLU A 126 7.93 -8.72 -4.18
CA GLU A 126 7.49 -8.42 -5.54
C GLU A 126 8.35 -9.12 -6.61
N LYS A 127 9.69 -9.09 -6.46
CA LYS A 127 10.62 -9.58 -7.48
C LYS A 127 10.88 -11.09 -7.41
N GLU A 128 11.04 -11.63 -6.21
CA GLU A 128 11.44 -13.04 -6.03
C GLU A 128 10.21 -13.96 -5.95
N PHE A 129 9.09 -13.46 -5.45
CA PHE A 129 7.89 -14.27 -5.16
C PHE A 129 6.65 -13.83 -5.94
N GLY A 130 6.76 -12.81 -6.80
CA GLY A 130 5.65 -12.35 -7.63
C GLY A 130 4.49 -11.75 -6.84
N PHE A 131 4.74 -11.24 -5.63
CA PHE A 131 3.71 -10.58 -4.83
C PHE A 131 3.22 -9.32 -5.56
N ASP A 132 2.00 -9.35 -6.08
CA ASP A 132 1.41 -8.21 -6.77
C ASP A 132 0.75 -7.26 -5.76
N THR A 133 1.53 -6.28 -5.28
CA THR A 133 1.07 -5.28 -4.31
C THR A 133 -0.20 -4.58 -4.78
N LYS A 134 -0.29 -4.21 -6.06
CA LYS A 134 -1.41 -3.43 -6.61
C LYS A 134 -2.71 -4.24 -6.61
N ASN A 135 -2.64 -5.52 -6.95
CA ASN A 135 -3.83 -6.36 -7.02
C ASN A 135 -4.15 -7.06 -5.70
N THR A 136 -3.20 -7.14 -4.76
CA THR A 136 -3.36 -7.86 -3.48
C THR A 136 -3.74 -6.95 -2.31
N VAL A 137 -3.38 -5.66 -2.37
CA VAL A 137 -3.54 -4.69 -1.29
C VAL A 137 -4.57 -3.63 -1.69
N ASP A 138 -5.53 -3.37 -0.80
CA ASP A 138 -6.59 -2.37 -1.01
C ASP A 138 -6.29 -1.05 -0.29
N VAL A 139 -5.56 -1.13 0.83
CA VAL A 139 -5.21 0.02 1.67
C VAL A 139 -3.77 -0.13 2.15
N THR A 140 -2.97 0.93 2.08
CA THR A 140 -1.66 0.99 2.74
C THR A 140 -1.73 1.92 3.94
N LEU A 141 -1.01 1.57 5.00
CA LEU A 141 -0.95 2.33 6.25
C LEU A 141 0.46 2.32 6.78
N GLY A 142 0.82 3.40 7.45
CA GLY A 142 2.11 3.53 8.09
C GLY A 142 1.98 4.14 9.46
N HIS A 143 2.65 3.56 10.45
CA HIS A 143 2.69 4.15 11.77
C HIS A 143 3.76 5.24 11.83
N SER A 144 3.35 6.49 12.04
CA SER A 144 4.24 7.66 12.04
C SER A 144 5.05 7.67 10.73
N LEU A 145 6.36 7.61 10.82
CA LEU A 145 7.28 7.47 9.70
C LEU A 145 6.89 6.43 8.64
N GLY A 146 6.28 5.31 9.04
CA GLY A 146 5.87 4.27 8.10
C GLY A 146 4.96 4.78 6.99
N GLU A 147 4.36 5.97 7.14
CA GLU A 147 3.51 6.61 6.13
C GLU A 147 4.26 6.81 4.80
N PHE A 148 5.54 7.16 4.83
CA PHE A 148 6.34 7.30 3.60
C PHE A 148 6.50 5.95 2.89
N ALA A 149 6.72 4.87 3.63
CA ALA A 149 6.75 3.53 3.04
C ALA A 149 5.37 3.14 2.48
N ALA A 150 4.28 3.50 3.17
CA ALA A 150 2.92 3.28 2.70
C ALA A 150 2.61 4.02 1.39
N LEU A 151 3.04 5.27 1.25
CA LEU A 151 2.88 6.07 0.03
C LEU A 151 3.73 5.53 -1.13
N VAL A 152 4.94 5.04 -0.85
CA VAL A 152 5.78 4.38 -1.86
C VAL A 152 5.13 3.07 -2.33
N ALA A 153 4.63 2.25 -1.39
CA ALA A 153 3.97 0.98 -1.70
C ALA A 153 2.67 1.19 -2.49
N ALA A 154 1.93 2.26 -2.23
CA ALA A 154 0.74 2.65 -3.01
C ALA A 154 1.08 3.27 -4.38
N GLY A 155 2.35 3.55 -4.65
CA GLY A 155 2.82 4.18 -5.90
C GLY A 155 2.57 5.69 -5.98
N ASN A 156 2.17 6.34 -4.87
CA ASN A 156 1.94 7.78 -4.81
C ASN A 156 3.25 8.58 -4.67
N LEU A 157 4.32 7.96 -4.17
CA LEU A 157 5.61 8.61 -3.97
C LEU A 157 6.75 7.74 -4.52
N GLN A 158 7.71 8.38 -5.19
CA GLN A 158 8.91 7.68 -5.65
C GLN A 158 9.82 7.34 -4.47
N PHE A 159 10.43 6.16 -4.48
CA PHE A 159 11.25 5.67 -3.37
C PHE A 159 12.40 6.62 -3.02
N ALA A 160 13.16 7.06 -4.03
CA ALA A 160 14.26 8.02 -3.82
C ALA A 160 13.79 9.37 -3.24
N SER A 161 12.62 9.86 -3.65
CA SER A 161 12.04 11.09 -3.10
C SER A 161 11.63 10.91 -1.65
N ALA A 162 10.99 9.79 -1.33
CA ALA A 162 10.54 9.46 0.02
C ALA A 162 11.73 9.36 1.01
N LEU A 163 12.85 8.74 0.58
CA LEU A 163 14.08 8.68 1.36
C LEU A 163 14.62 10.08 1.71
N LYS A 164 14.58 11.03 0.76
CA LYS A 164 15.07 12.40 0.97
C LYS A 164 14.12 13.27 1.79
N MET A 165 12.81 13.14 1.57
CA MET A 165 11.79 13.91 2.29
C MET A 165 11.82 13.62 3.78
N HIS A 166 12.07 12.36 4.12
CA HIS A 166 12.09 11.92 5.49
C HIS A 166 13.13 12.71 6.34
N THR A 167 14.34 12.93 5.80
CA THR A 167 15.40 13.72 6.47
C THR A 167 14.94 15.12 6.89
N SER A 168 13.91 15.68 6.26
CA SER A 168 13.44 17.06 6.49
C SER A 168 12.22 17.16 7.43
N LEU A 169 11.53 16.05 7.74
CA LEU A 169 10.25 16.05 8.48
C LEU A 169 10.38 15.39 9.85
N SER A 170 10.90 16.14 10.83
CA SER A 170 10.85 15.77 12.27
C SER A 170 9.63 16.32 13.01
N ALA A 171 8.61 16.87 12.33
CA ALA A 171 7.57 17.68 12.97
C ALA A 171 6.13 17.51 12.42
N ALA A 172 5.69 16.30 12.09
CA ALA A 172 4.28 16.04 11.78
C ALA A 172 3.52 15.52 13.01
N GLU A 173 2.29 16.00 13.20
CA GLU A 173 1.41 15.66 14.32
C GLU A 173 1.07 14.15 14.41
N PRO A 174 0.75 13.62 15.61
CA PRO A 174 0.46 12.20 15.78
C PRO A 174 -0.84 11.82 15.08
N VAL A 175 -0.73 10.95 14.07
CA VAL A 175 -1.89 10.26 13.46
C VAL A 175 -2.57 9.40 14.53
N LEU A 176 -3.91 9.49 14.63
CA LEU A 176 -4.74 8.68 15.55
C LEU A 176 -4.88 7.24 15.03
N TRP A 177 -3.77 6.50 15.03
CA TRP A 177 -3.63 5.18 14.41
C TRP A 177 -4.64 4.15 14.90
N HIS A 178 -5.01 4.19 16.18
CA HIS A 178 -5.98 3.26 16.77
C HIS A 178 -7.36 3.42 16.12
N GLN A 179 -7.78 4.66 15.87
CA GLN A 179 -9.03 4.96 15.18
C GLN A 179 -8.98 4.50 13.73
N SER A 180 -7.84 4.67 13.04
CA SER A 180 -7.69 4.17 11.68
C SER A 180 -7.82 2.65 11.61
N ILE A 181 -7.22 1.89 12.52
CA ILE A 181 -7.35 0.43 12.55
C ILE A 181 -8.80 0.02 12.83
N GLN A 182 -9.44 0.65 13.81
CA GLN A 182 -10.84 0.38 14.16
C GLN A 182 -11.77 0.69 12.98
N TYR A 183 -11.63 1.85 12.36
CA TYR A 183 -12.40 2.25 11.18
C TYR A 183 -12.21 1.29 10.02
N LEU A 184 -10.97 0.93 9.70
CA LEU A 184 -10.70 0.03 8.58
C LEU A 184 -11.27 -1.37 8.79
N HIS A 185 -11.22 -1.86 10.03
CA HIS A 185 -11.78 -3.15 10.37
C HIS A 185 -13.31 -3.11 10.39
N GLN A 186 -13.90 -2.14 11.09
CA GLN A 186 -15.34 -2.09 11.37
C GLN A 186 -16.13 -1.52 10.20
N GLU A 187 -15.66 -0.46 9.55
CA GLU A 187 -16.38 0.24 8.49
C GLU A 187 -15.93 -0.25 7.11
N GLU A 188 -14.62 -0.24 6.83
CA GLU A 188 -14.10 -0.65 5.51
C GLU A 188 -14.03 -2.16 5.31
N LYS A 189 -14.31 -2.96 6.36
CA LYS A 189 -14.32 -4.43 6.35
C LYS A 189 -12.98 -5.06 5.94
N VAL A 190 -11.86 -4.46 6.35
CA VAL A 190 -10.54 -5.08 6.22
C VAL A 190 -10.48 -6.34 7.09
N LYS A 191 -10.32 -7.49 6.41
CA LYS A 191 -10.21 -8.81 7.06
C LYS A 191 -8.75 -9.27 7.16
N ARG A 192 -7.88 -8.89 6.22
CA ARG A 192 -6.49 -9.33 6.17
C ARG A 192 -5.53 -8.16 6.39
N TRP A 193 -4.57 -8.35 7.31
CA TRP A 193 -3.55 -7.37 7.65
C TRP A 193 -2.17 -7.96 7.39
N ILE A 194 -1.34 -7.25 6.62
CA ILE A 194 0.01 -7.66 6.28
C ILE A 194 0.96 -6.60 6.84
N GLY A 195 1.82 -6.95 7.79
CA GLY A 195 2.90 -6.08 8.27
C GLY A 195 4.22 -6.40 7.57
N ILE A 196 4.87 -5.39 6.98
CA ILE A 196 6.20 -5.53 6.38
C ILE A 196 7.15 -4.52 7.03
N GLY A 197 8.32 -4.99 7.47
CA GLY A 197 9.38 -4.12 7.97
C GLY A 197 10.21 -4.80 9.07
N PRO A 198 11.19 -4.08 9.66
CA PRO A 198 12.10 -4.65 10.66
C PRO A 198 11.46 -4.85 12.06
N GLY A 199 10.19 -5.26 12.15
CA GLY A 199 9.53 -5.55 13.42
C GLY A 199 8.04 -5.88 13.30
N LYS A 200 7.46 -6.44 14.37
CA LYS A 200 6.07 -6.94 14.41
C LYS A 200 5.10 -5.94 15.04
N VAL A 201 5.43 -4.64 15.06
CA VAL A 201 4.60 -3.60 15.69
C VAL A 201 3.20 -3.55 15.09
N GLY A 202 3.06 -3.55 13.77
CA GLY A 202 1.75 -3.57 13.11
C GLY A 202 0.88 -4.74 13.58
N ARG A 203 1.49 -5.93 13.67
CA ARG A 203 0.78 -7.12 14.15
C ARG A 203 0.28 -6.97 15.57
N ASN A 204 1.10 -6.41 16.46
CA ASN A 204 0.74 -6.20 17.85
C ASN A 204 -0.34 -5.12 18.02
N LEU A 205 -0.26 -4.03 17.25
CA LEU A 205 -1.24 -2.95 17.27
C LEU A 205 -2.60 -3.43 16.76
N VAL A 206 -2.65 -4.09 15.60
CA VAL A 206 -3.90 -4.66 15.08
C VAL A 206 -4.49 -5.67 16.07
N GLY A 207 -3.67 -6.58 16.60
CA GLY A 207 -4.17 -7.56 17.57
C GLY A 207 -4.65 -6.97 18.89
N LYS A 208 -4.14 -5.81 19.29
CA LYS A 208 -4.63 -5.07 20.45
C LYS A 208 -5.97 -4.38 20.17
N GLU A 209 -6.07 -3.69 19.04
CA GLU A 209 -7.22 -2.81 18.76
C GLU A 209 -8.45 -3.56 18.23
N VAL A 210 -8.26 -4.66 17.49
CA VAL A 210 -9.37 -5.42 16.88
C VAL A 210 -9.40 -6.90 17.30
N GLY A 211 -8.51 -7.32 18.21
CA GLY A 211 -8.49 -8.68 18.76
C GLY A 211 -8.01 -9.77 17.79
N MET A 212 -7.62 -9.42 16.56
CA MET A 212 -7.20 -10.37 15.53
C MET A 212 -5.77 -10.87 15.76
N LYS A 213 -5.52 -12.17 15.58
CA LYS A 213 -4.18 -12.76 15.73
C LYS A 213 -3.96 -13.87 14.72
N GLY A 214 -2.74 -13.96 14.20
CA GLY A 214 -2.32 -15.08 13.36
C GLY A 214 -3.12 -15.19 12.07
N VAL A 215 -3.17 -16.40 11.51
CA VAL A 215 -3.91 -16.71 10.28
C VAL A 215 -5.33 -17.14 10.67
N ASP A 216 -6.34 -16.53 10.06
CA ASP A 216 -7.74 -16.96 10.19
C ASP A 216 -8.15 -17.72 8.92
N VAL A 217 -8.74 -18.90 9.12
CA VAL A 217 -9.24 -19.75 8.04
C VAL A 217 -10.43 -19.13 7.29
N LYS A 218 -11.04 -18.06 7.81
CA LYS A 218 -12.11 -17.29 7.14
C LYS A 218 -11.60 -16.11 6.28
N GLY A 219 -10.37 -16.23 5.76
CA GLY A 219 -9.76 -15.21 4.89
C GLY A 219 -9.27 -13.99 5.65
N GLY A 220 -9.11 -14.11 6.96
CA GLY A 220 -8.65 -13.02 7.82
C GLY A 220 -7.28 -13.27 8.41
N GLY A 221 -6.80 -12.28 9.16
CA GLY A 221 -5.65 -12.48 10.04
C GLY A 221 -4.63 -11.35 9.98
N VAL A 222 -3.58 -11.51 10.78
CA VAL A 222 -2.52 -10.53 10.95
C VAL A 222 -1.17 -11.20 10.71
N LEU A 223 -0.65 -10.99 9.51
CA LEU A 223 0.61 -11.51 9.03
C LEU A 223 1.72 -10.48 9.27
N ALA A 224 2.94 -10.94 9.47
CA ALA A 224 4.09 -10.04 9.59
C ALA A 224 5.34 -10.70 9.00
N LEU A 225 6.02 -10.01 8.09
CA LEU A 225 7.29 -10.44 7.51
C LEU A 225 8.40 -9.48 7.94
N THR A 226 9.31 -10.02 8.75
CA THR A 226 10.42 -9.24 9.34
C THR A 226 11.79 -9.83 9.03
N ASP A 227 11.84 -11.12 8.70
CA ASP A 227 13.05 -11.91 8.53
C ASP A 227 12.80 -12.91 7.39
N PRO A 228 13.76 -13.16 6.48
CA PRO A 228 13.59 -14.09 5.38
C PRO A 228 13.26 -15.52 5.83
N LYS A 229 13.67 -15.94 7.04
CA LYS A 229 13.30 -17.27 7.55
C LYS A 229 11.79 -17.48 7.75
N ASP A 230 11.05 -16.38 7.89
CA ASP A 230 9.59 -16.41 8.08
C ASP A 230 8.85 -16.44 6.72
N LEU A 231 9.56 -16.41 5.56
CA LEU A 231 8.96 -16.33 4.22
C LEU A 231 8.06 -17.51 3.89
N ASP A 232 8.51 -18.73 4.10
CA ASP A 232 7.74 -19.92 3.72
C ASP A 232 6.40 -19.97 4.47
N GLU A 233 6.41 -19.68 5.78
CA GLU A 233 5.19 -19.60 6.59
C GLU A 233 4.31 -18.44 6.13
N PHE A 234 4.91 -17.27 5.88
CA PHE A 234 4.21 -16.08 5.43
C PHE A 234 3.50 -16.27 4.08
N LEU A 235 4.18 -16.87 3.09
CA LEU A 235 3.61 -17.12 1.76
C LEU A 235 2.46 -18.14 1.82
N ARG A 236 2.63 -19.23 2.59
CA ARG A 236 1.54 -20.18 2.84
C ARG A 236 0.33 -19.51 3.49
N ALA A 237 0.56 -18.62 4.46
CA ALA A 237 -0.51 -17.87 5.10
C ALA A 237 -1.22 -16.90 4.12
N LEU A 238 -0.48 -16.28 3.19
CA LEU A 238 -1.08 -15.45 2.14
C LEU A 238 -1.99 -16.24 1.21
N GLU A 239 -1.60 -17.46 0.84
CA GLU A 239 -2.40 -18.36 0.00
C GLU A 239 -3.69 -18.80 0.71
N ILE A 240 -3.57 -19.27 1.96
CA ILE A 240 -4.72 -19.71 2.77
C ILE A 240 -5.73 -18.58 2.92
N THR A 241 -5.26 -17.38 3.30
CA THR A 241 -6.14 -16.24 3.53
C THR A 241 -6.69 -15.65 2.22
N GLY A 242 -5.96 -15.78 1.11
CA GLY A 242 -6.42 -15.31 -0.20
C GLY A 242 -7.61 -16.10 -0.75
N ASN A 243 -7.69 -17.39 -0.47
CA ASN A 243 -8.71 -18.29 -1.01
C ASN A 243 -9.98 -18.39 -0.14
N ALA A 244 -9.89 -18.07 1.14
CA ALA A 244 -11.01 -18.27 2.08
C ALA A 244 -12.18 -17.26 1.95
N GLY A 245 -12.10 -16.31 1.01
CA GLY A 245 -13.26 -15.49 0.62
C GLY A 245 -14.26 -16.22 -0.30
N GLU A 246 -13.98 -17.48 -0.68
CA GLU A 246 -14.85 -18.30 -1.53
C GLU A 246 -15.95 -19.05 -0.75
N GLU A 247 -15.85 -19.20 0.58
CA GLU A 247 -16.79 -20.01 1.38
C GLU A 247 -18.00 -19.24 1.94
N GLU A 248 -18.02 -17.90 1.93
CA GLU A 248 -19.14 -17.10 2.49
C GLU A 248 -20.32 -16.90 1.51
N GLY A 249 -20.29 -17.51 0.32
CA GLY A 249 -21.27 -17.29 -0.75
C GLY A 249 -22.44 -18.28 -0.84
N ASP A 250 -22.50 -19.31 0.01
CA ASP A 250 -23.45 -20.42 -0.17
C ASP A 250 -23.97 -20.95 1.19
N VAL A 251 -24.76 -20.14 1.90
CA VAL A 251 -25.70 -20.60 2.95
C VAL A 251 -26.94 -19.71 2.99
#